data_AF-A0A4P6FK99-F1
#
_entry.id   AF-A0A4P6FK99-F1
#
_cell.length_a   1.000
_cell.length_b   1.000
_cell.length_c   1.000
_cell.angle_alpha   90.00
_cell.angle_beta   90.00
_cell.angle_gamma   90.00
#
_symmetry.space_group_name_H-M   'P 1'
#
loop_
_entity.id
_entity.type
_entity.pdbx_description
1 polymer ?
#
loop_
_entity_poly.entity_id
_entity_poly.type
_entity_poly.pdbx_seq_one_letter_code
_entity_poly.pdbx_strand_id
1 'polypeptide(L)'
;MEEPSPRSSRLALAGALIAAIVVGGAGFLMGRATVAPTQQAVAPSAAPTLPAPAPDPPAVRGILDRAALIALAGAAADAAAAGKDPPPDVTESDGRRFAMRLPFGCDGPAPADGKAPMRWHYDPDDQALRIHVEPVTWPGQAWFAGDSSGVETIEGFWIARPWTASEACPRGNDPPDGTEAEAVMPADQSLALGQIFSADSGRGGRRNGEAYETTLRVAQAGLDTSQGFRLRISGRISSAHGLPPVSCRQLDGPERRPLCLINVVLDEVAIENPITEDILAAWNLAGRDAEGH
;
A
#
# COMPACT_ATOMS: atom_id res chain seq x y z
N MET A 1 100.92 32.82 -0.55
CA MET A 1 100.41 33.88 0.33
C MET A 1 100.87 35.17 -0.28
N GLU A 2 100.01 35.83 -1.06
CA GLU A 2 100.31 37.12 -1.66
C GLU A 2 98.98 37.85 -1.88
N GLU A 3 98.68 38.74 -0.94
CA GLU A 3 97.67 39.78 -1.10
C GLU A 3 98.36 41.03 -1.65
N PRO A 4 97.77 41.69 -2.66
CA PRO A 4 97.98 43.10 -2.88
C PRO A 4 96.74 43.91 -2.46
N SER A 5 97.08 44.88 -1.60
CA SER A 5 96.28 45.90 -0.95
C SER A 5 95.63 46.95 -1.87
N PRO A 6 94.74 47.82 -1.33
CA PRO A 6 93.78 48.63 -2.07
C PRO A 6 94.23 50.09 -2.21
N ARG A 7 94.64 50.54 -3.41
CA ARG A 7 94.83 51.97 -3.73
C ARG A 7 94.73 52.26 -5.24
N SER A 8 93.52 52.62 -5.70
CA SER A 8 93.29 53.48 -6.89
C SER A 8 91.78 53.55 -7.16
N SER A 9 90.96 54.05 -6.23
CA SER A 9 90.82 55.49 -5.96
C SER A 9 90.85 56.34 -7.24
N ARG A 10 89.64 56.73 -7.65
CA ARG A 10 89.32 58.10 -8.07
C ARG A 10 90.01 58.61 -9.33
N LEU A 11 89.77 57.98 -10.48
CA LEU A 11 89.94 58.66 -11.79
C LEU A 11 88.99 58.17 -12.91
N ALA A 12 88.19 57.12 -12.68
CA ALA A 12 87.19 56.64 -13.65
C ALA A 12 85.80 57.31 -13.50
N LEU A 13 85.71 58.43 -12.78
CA LEU A 13 84.46 59.09 -12.37
C LEU A 13 84.01 60.24 -13.28
N ALA A 14 84.66 60.48 -14.43
CA ALA A 14 84.32 61.60 -15.32
C ALA A 14 83.90 61.21 -16.74
N GLY A 15 84.01 59.93 -17.15
CA GLY A 15 83.66 59.49 -18.52
C GLY A 15 82.26 58.90 -18.70
N ALA A 16 81.59 58.50 -17.60
CA ALA A 16 80.40 57.64 -17.67
C ALA A 16 79.05 58.39 -17.74
N LEU A 17 79.03 59.74 -17.68
CA LEU A 17 77.77 60.50 -17.55
C LEU A 17 77.08 60.85 -18.88
N ILE A 18 77.76 60.72 -20.04
CA ILE A 18 77.19 61.12 -21.34
C ILE A 18 76.52 59.93 -22.07
N ALA A 19 76.85 58.68 -21.74
CA ALA A 19 76.24 57.51 -22.36
C ALA A 19 74.84 57.15 -21.80
N ALA A 20 74.45 57.66 -20.63
CA ALA A 20 73.19 57.28 -19.97
C ALA A 20 71.94 58.02 -20.48
N ILE A 21 72.09 59.18 -21.13
CA ILE A 21 70.93 60.01 -21.53
C ILE A 21 70.32 59.52 -22.87
N VAL A 22 71.10 58.87 -23.74
CA VAL A 22 70.60 58.37 -25.03
C VAL A 22 69.85 57.02 -24.89
N VAL A 23 70.21 56.20 -23.90
CA VAL A 23 69.53 54.90 -23.67
C VAL A 23 68.20 55.06 -22.92
N GLY A 24 68.06 56.08 -22.06
CA GLY A 24 66.84 56.30 -21.25
C GLY A 24 65.63 56.83 -22.04
N GLY A 25 65.86 57.59 -23.13
CA GLY A 25 64.76 58.22 -23.90
C GLY A 25 63.98 57.27 -24.81
N ALA A 26 64.66 56.28 -25.40
CA ALA A 26 64.02 55.35 -26.34
C ALA A 26 63.12 54.30 -25.65
N GLY A 27 63.44 53.90 -24.42
CA GLY A 27 62.65 52.91 -23.66
C GLY A 27 61.29 53.42 -23.19
N PHE A 28 61.15 54.73 -22.91
CA PHE A 28 59.90 55.29 -22.37
C PHE A 28 58.81 55.47 -23.44
N LEU A 29 59.17 55.74 -24.70
CA LEU A 29 58.19 55.93 -25.77
C LEU A 29 57.69 54.60 -26.36
N MET A 30 58.48 53.53 -26.33
CA MET A 30 58.05 52.20 -26.77
C MET A 30 57.16 51.47 -25.74
N GLY A 31 57.22 51.85 -24.46
CA GLY A 31 56.40 51.25 -23.39
C GLY A 31 54.93 51.72 -23.31
N ARG A 32 54.54 52.80 -24.03
CA ARG A 32 53.15 53.29 -24.02
C ARG A 32 52.27 52.75 -25.15
N ALA A 33 52.84 52.07 -26.14
CA ALA A 33 52.10 51.55 -27.29
C ALA A 33 51.56 50.13 -27.11
N THR A 34 51.86 49.43 -26.01
CA THR A 34 51.49 48.02 -25.82
C THR A 34 50.60 47.75 -24.60
N VAL A 35 50.11 48.78 -23.92
CA VAL A 35 49.05 48.58 -22.91
C VAL A 35 47.72 48.48 -23.66
N ALA A 36 47.46 47.29 -24.19
CA ALA A 36 46.10 46.90 -24.52
C ALA A 36 45.26 47.05 -23.24
N PRO A 37 44.06 47.68 -23.32
CA PRO A 37 43.18 47.72 -22.16
C PRO A 37 42.96 46.29 -21.71
N THR A 38 43.37 45.98 -20.48
CA THR A 38 43.06 44.69 -19.88
C THR A 38 41.54 44.65 -19.77
N GLN A 39 40.87 44.04 -20.74
CA GLN A 39 39.52 43.56 -20.54
C GLN A 39 39.64 42.64 -19.33
N GLN A 40 39.18 43.13 -18.18
CA GLN A 40 38.83 42.24 -17.09
C GLN A 40 37.84 41.27 -17.70
N ALA A 41 38.32 40.04 -17.97
CA ALA A 41 37.44 38.93 -18.15
C ALA A 41 36.60 38.91 -16.87
N VAL A 42 35.34 39.31 -16.99
CA VAL A 42 34.34 39.05 -15.97
C VAL A 42 34.45 37.55 -15.78
N ALA A 43 35.01 37.12 -14.65
CA ALA A 43 34.95 35.72 -14.26
C ALA A 43 33.49 35.32 -14.45
N PRO A 44 33.17 34.23 -15.17
CA PRO A 44 31.80 33.81 -15.27
C PRO A 44 31.29 33.73 -13.83
N SER A 45 30.31 34.58 -13.51
CA SER A 45 29.61 34.50 -12.23
C SER A 45 29.25 33.04 -12.11
N ALA A 46 29.81 32.35 -11.11
CA ALA A 46 29.44 30.97 -10.86
C ALA A 46 27.92 31.00 -10.79
N ALA A 47 27.26 30.39 -11.79
CA ALA A 47 25.82 30.29 -11.75
C ALA A 47 25.51 29.69 -10.38
N PRO A 48 24.59 30.29 -9.59
CA PRO A 48 24.24 29.72 -8.31
C PRO A 48 23.94 28.25 -8.57
N THR A 49 24.72 27.37 -7.94
CA THR A 49 24.45 25.94 -8.02
C THR A 49 23.04 25.82 -7.47
N LEU A 50 22.06 25.56 -8.35
CA LEU A 50 20.72 25.24 -7.91
C LEU A 50 20.90 24.13 -6.88
N PRO A 51 20.33 24.26 -5.67
CA PRO A 51 20.31 23.16 -4.72
C PRO A 51 19.86 21.93 -5.49
N ALA A 52 20.59 20.81 -5.35
CA ALA A 52 20.12 19.55 -5.89
C ALA A 52 18.64 19.40 -5.48
N PRO A 53 17.73 19.04 -6.41
CA PRO A 53 16.34 18.86 -6.05
C PRO A 53 16.29 17.98 -4.81
N ALA A 54 15.60 18.45 -3.78
CA ALA A 54 15.38 17.63 -2.59
C ALA A 54 14.86 16.27 -3.06
N PRO A 55 15.32 15.15 -2.50
CA PRO A 55 14.74 13.86 -2.82
C PRO A 55 13.22 13.99 -2.66
N ASP A 56 12.48 13.53 -3.68
CA ASP A 56 11.03 13.56 -3.62
C ASP A 56 10.59 12.94 -2.28
N PRO A 57 9.67 13.60 -1.54
CA PRO A 57 9.13 12.98 -0.35
C PRO A 57 8.62 11.58 -0.74
N PRO A 58 8.88 10.54 0.07
CA PRO A 58 8.45 9.19 -0.26
C PRO A 58 6.97 9.24 -0.59
N ALA A 59 6.60 8.76 -1.78
CA ALA A 59 5.21 8.76 -2.23
C ALA A 59 4.36 8.16 -1.11
N VAL A 60 3.40 8.93 -0.60
CA VAL A 60 2.43 8.43 0.38
C VAL A 60 1.65 7.34 -0.35
N ARG A 61 2.01 6.08 -0.10
CA ARG A 61 1.32 4.93 -0.68
C ARG A 61 -0.11 4.97 -0.14
N GLY A 62 -1.07 5.30 -1.00
CA GLY A 62 -2.48 5.39 -0.66
C GLY A 62 -3.05 4.07 -0.15
N ILE A 63 -4.18 4.16 0.55
CA ILE A 63 -4.94 2.99 1.01
C ILE A 63 -5.42 2.20 -0.21
N LEU A 64 -5.21 0.89 -0.19
CA LEU A 64 -5.74 -0.02 -1.20
C LEU A 64 -7.26 -0.18 -1.01
N ASP A 65 -8.02 0.20 -2.03
CA ASP A 65 -9.46 -0.07 -2.09
C ASP A 65 -9.75 -1.47 -2.65
N ARG A 66 -11.03 -1.82 -2.74
CA ARG A 66 -11.48 -3.09 -3.32
C ARG A 66 -10.93 -3.34 -4.73
N ALA A 67 -10.93 -2.32 -5.60
CA ALA A 67 -10.48 -2.47 -6.97
C ALA A 67 -8.98 -2.80 -7.01
N ALA A 68 -8.19 -2.11 -6.19
CA ALA A 68 -6.76 -2.31 -6.08
C ALA A 68 -6.43 -3.69 -5.48
N LEU A 69 -7.18 -4.15 -4.47
CA LEU A 69 -7.03 -5.51 -3.91
C LEU A 69 -7.35 -6.60 -4.94
N ILE A 70 -8.42 -6.44 -5.72
CA ILE A 70 -8.78 -7.37 -6.80
C ILE A 70 -7.70 -7.39 -7.88
N ALA A 71 -7.18 -6.22 -8.27
CA ALA A 71 -6.11 -6.13 -9.25
C ALA A 71 -4.82 -6.82 -8.77
N LEU A 72 -4.46 -6.62 -7.49
CA LEU A 72 -3.32 -7.27 -6.86
C LEU A 72 -3.44 -8.80 -6.90
N ALA A 73 -4.62 -9.32 -6.53
CA ALA A 73 -4.91 -10.74 -6.61
C ALA A 73 -4.94 -11.27 -8.05
N GLY A 74 -5.44 -10.48 -9.00
CA GLY A 74 -5.43 -10.82 -10.42
C GLY A 74 -4.01 -10.97 -10.97
N ALA A 75 -3.10 -10.08 -10.60
CA ALA A 75 -1.69 -10.16 -10.99
C ALA A 75 -0.99 -11.39 -10.38
N ALA A 76 -1.29 -11.69 -9.11
CA ALA A 76 -0.77 -12.90 -8.45
C ALA A 76 -1.33 -14.19 -9.08
N ALA A 77 -2.62 -14.19 -9.45
CA ALA A 77 -3.28 -15.31 -10.11
C ALA A 77 -2.68 -15.56 -11.50
N ASP A 78 -2.46 -14.51 -12.30
CA ASP A 78 -1.83 -14.63 -13.62
C ASP A 78 -0.42 -15.23 -13.52
N ALA A 79 0.40 -14.72 -12.59
CA ALA A 79 1.73 -15.28 -12.34
C ALA A 79 1.68 -16.76 -11.93
N ALA A 80 0.78 -17.12 -11.00
CA ALA A 80 0.61 -18.51 -10.54
C ALA A 80 0.14 -19.44 -11.66
N ALA A 81 -0.83 -19.03 -12.47
CA ALA A 81 -1.32 -19.80 -13.61
C ALA A 81 -0.23 -19.98 -14.69
N ALA A 82 0.66 -18.99 -14.84
CA ALA A 82 1.81 -19.05 -15.73
C ALA A 82 3.03 -19.81 -15.15
N GLY A 83 2.98 -20.26 -13.89
CA GLY A 83 4.12 -20.88 -13.21
C GLY A 83 5.29 -19.92 -12.98
N LYS A 84 5.01 -18.63 -12.78
CA LYS A 84 5.99 -17.56 -12.56
C LYS A 84 5.93 -17.04 -11.13
N ASP A 85 7.01 -16.40 -10.71
CA ASP A 85 7.03 -15.65 -9.46
C ASP A 85 6.07 -14.45 -9.52
N PRO A 86 5.46 -14.05 -8.39
CA PRO A 86 4.61 -12.87 -8.33
C PRO A 86 5.37 -11.60 -8.74
N PRO A 87 4.71 -10.66 -9.44
CA PRO A 87 5.35 -9.41 -9.85
C PRO A 87 5.69 -8.50 -8.65
N PRO A 88 6.60 -7.52 -8.83
CA PRO A 88 7.03 -6.61 -7.76
C PRO A 88 5.87 -5.96 -7.00
N ASP A 89 4.86 -5.46 -7.70
CA ASP A 89 3.67 -4.84 -7.09
C ASP A 89 2.95 -5.75 -6.07
N VAL A 90 2.97 -7.07 -6.29
CA VAL A 90 2.43 -8.06 -5.34
C VAL A 90 3.38 -8.23 -4.17
N THR A 91 4.67 -8.46 -4.42
CA THR A 91 5.66 -8.70 -3.36
C THR A 91 5.91 -7.48 -2.46
N GLU A 92 5.85 -6.27 -3.02
CA GLU A 92 6.06 -4.99 -2.33
C GLU A 92 4.78 -4.45 -1.68
N SER A 93 3.68 -5.19 -1.77
CA SER A 93 2.41 -4.82 -1.14
C SER A 93 2.39 -5.05 0.37
N ASP A 94 3.40 -5.72 0.92
CA ASP A 94 3.56 -5.92 2.36
C ASP A 94 3.50 -4.59 3.14
N GLY A 95 2.77 -4.61 4.25
CA GLY A 95 2.52 -3.46 5.11
C GLY A 95 1.60 -2.37 4.53
N ARG A 96 1.16 -2.49 3.26
CA ARG A 96 0.22 -1.52 2.67
C ARG A 96 -1.12 -1.58 3.38
N ARG A 97 -1.66 -0.41 3.72
CA ARG A 97 -3.00 -0.30 4.28
C ARG A 97 -4.06 -0.58 3.22
N PHE A 98 -5.15 -1.19 3.63
CA PHE A 98 -6.33 -1.37 2.79
C PHE A 98 -7.61 -1.03 3.55
N ALA A 99 -8.64 -0.71 2.79
CA ALA A 99 -10.01 -0.59 3.29
C ALA A 99 -10.96 -1.01 2.16
N MET A 100 -11.92 -1.88 2.48
CA MET A 100 -12.93 -2.30 1.51
C MET A 100 -14.25 -2.60 2.19
N ARG A 101 -15.32 -2.68 1.40
CA ARG A 101 -16.64 -3.10 1.84
C ARG A 101 -17.11 -4.34 1.09
N LEU A 102 -17.65 -5.29 1.84
CA LEU A 102 -18.34 -6.47 1.30
C LEU A 102 -19.85 -6.26 1.44
N PRO A 103 -20.60 -6.11 0.33
CA PRO A 103 -22.05 -6.06 0.40
C PRO A 103 -22.63 -7.43 0.75
N PHE A 104 -23.65 -7.46 1.61
CA PHE A 104 -24.39 -8.67 1.98
C PHE A 104 -25.86 -8.37 2.27
N GLY A 105 -26.70 -9.41 2.35
CA GLY A 105 -28.14 -9.24 2.53
C GLY A 105 -28.84 -8.64 1.31
N CYS A 106 -28.25 -8.79 0.12
CA CYS A 106 -28.73 -8.19 -1.12
C CYS A 106 -30.08 -8.72 -1.58
N ASP A 107 -30.43 -9.95 -1.19
CA ASP A 107 -31.70 -10.59 -1.53
C ASP A 107 -32.76 -10.39 -0.43
N GLY A 108 -32.50 -9.47 0.51
CA GLY A 108 -33.40 -9.16 1.63
C GLY A 108 -33.08 -9.92 2.91
N PRO A 109 -34.03 -9.96 3.87
CA PRO A 109 -33.83 -10.59 5.16
C PRO A 109 -33.70 -12.10 5.02
N ALA A 110 -32.84 -12.70 5.84
CA ALA A 110 -32.73 -14.14 5.90
C ALA A 110 -33.99 -14.78 6.51
N PRO A 111 -34.34 -16.00 6.07
CA PRO A 111 -35.36 -16.80 6.76
C PRO A 111 -34.92 -17.10 8.20
N ALA A 112 -35.88 -17.38 9.08
CA ALA A 112 -35.64 -17.55 10.51
C ALA A 112 -34.61 -18.64 10.85
N ASP A 113 -34.52 -19.68 10.02
CA ASP A 113 -33.57 -20.80 10.11
C ASP A 113 -32.38 -20.68 9.12
N GLY A 114 -32.20 -19.49 8.52
CA GLY A 114 -31.17 -19.22 7.54
C GLY A 114 -29.75 -19.43 8.09
N LYS A 115 -28.93 -20.16 7.34
CA LYS A 115 -27.54 -20.50 7.69
C LYS A 115 -26.49 -19.75 6.88
N ALA A 116 -26.90 -18.71 6.14
CA ALA A 116 -25.94 -17.90 5.40
C ALA A 116 -24.96 -17.23 6.39
N PRO A 117 -23.65 -17.24 6.10
CA PRO A 117 -22.64 -16.71 7.01
C PRO A 117 -22.77 -15.20 7.21
N MET A 118 -23.27 -14.47 6.22
CA MET A 118 -23.61 -13.06 6.33
C MET A 118 -25.11 -12.90 6.13
N ARG A 119 -25.84 -12.56 7.20
CA ARG A 119 -27.30 -12.49 7.20
C ARG A 119 -27.83 -11.42 8.14
N TRP A 120 -29.06 -11.01 7.89
CA TRP A 120 -29.80 -10.12 8.77
C TRP A 120 -31.26 -10.56 8.87
N HIS A 121 -31.91 -10.18 9.96
CA HIS A 121 -33.33 -10.40 10.19
C HIS A 121 -33.90 -9.19 10.93
N TYR A 122 -35.16 -8.84 10.64
CA TYR A 122 -35.88 -7.81 11.37
C TYR A 122 -37.15 -8.39 11.97
N ASP A 123 -37.28 -8.26 13.28
CA ASP A 123 -38.47 -8.63 14.03
C ASP A 123 -39.36 -7.38 14.22
N PRO A 124 -40.56 -7.33 13.60
CA PRO A 124 -41.44 -6.19 13.71
C PRO A 124 -42.11 -6.05 15.07
N ASP A 125 -42.31 -7.15 15.80
CA ASP A 125 -42.97 -7.16 17.11
C ASP A 125 -42.05 -6.54 18.17
N ASP A 126 -40.76 -6.93 18.13
CA ASP A 126 -39.73 -6.42 19.02
C ASP A 126 -39.04 -5.14 18.51
N GLN A 127 -39.32 -4.74 17.26
CA GLN A 127 -38.60 -3.68 16.54
C GLN A 127 -37.08 -3.92 16.56
N ALA A 128 -36.67 -5.16 16.33
CA ALA A 128 -35.30 -5.61 16.53
C ALA A 128 -34.64 -6.02 15.20
N LEU A 129 -33.60 -5.29 14.81
CA LEU A 129 -32.70 -5.65 13.72
C LEU A 129 -31.56 -6.51 14.27
N ARG A 130 -31.48 -7.75 13.81
CA ARG A 130 -30.42 -8.71 14.15
C ARG A 130 -29.52 -8.91 12.94
N ILE A 131 -28.23 -8.71 13.11
CA ILE A 131 -27.24 -8.92 12.05
C ILE A 131 -26.19 -9.91 12.54
N HIS A 132 -25.85 -10.86 11.69
CA HIS A 132 -24.85 -11.89 11.94
C HIS A 132 -23.88 -11.98 10.77
N VAL A 133 -22.59 -11.90 11.06
CA VAL A 133 -21.50 -12.02 10.10
C VAL A 133 -20.46 -12.99 10.64
N GLU A 134 -20.42 -14.19 10.08
CA GLU A 134 -19.49 -15.26 10.46
C GLU A 134 -18.26 -15.24 9.54
N PRO A 135 -17.04 -15.06 10.08
CA PRO A 135 -15.83 -15.27 9.30
C PRO A 135 -15.64 -16.76 9.01
N VAL A 136 -15.06 -17.07 7.86
CA VAL A 136 -14.73 -18.45 7.49
C VAL A 136 -13.39 -18.83 8.08
N THR A 137 -13.31 -20.05 8.59
CA THR A 137 -12.05 -20.65 9.05
C THR A 137 -11.57 -21.67 8.03
N TRP A 138 -10.32 -21.55 7.59
CA TRP A 138 -9.67 -22.47 6.67
C TRP A 138 -8.39 -23.04 7.26
N PRO A 139 -8.07 -24.31 6.97
CA PRO A 139 -6.78 -24.87 7.34
C PRO A 139 -5.70 -24.47 6.32
N GLY A 140 -4.43 -24.44 6.71
CA GLY A 140 -3.32 -24.01 5.84
C GLY A 140 -3.20 -24.81 4.54
N GLN A 141 -3.45 -26.12 4.58
CA GLN A 141 -3.44 -27.00 3.41
C GLN A 141 -4.54 -26.68 2.38
N ALA A 142 -5.54 -25.86 2.71
CA ALA A 142 -6.52 -25.39 1.74
C ALA A 142 -5.95 -24.32 0.80
N TRP A 143 -4.81 -23.72 1.14
CA TRP A 143 -4.23 -22.57 0.44
C TRP A 143 -2.82 -22.83 -0.07
N PHE A 144 -2.02 -23.62 0.66
CA PHE A 144 -0.61 -23.84 0.33
C PHE A 144 -0.39 -25.27 -0.14
N ALA A 145 0.39 -25.45 -1.21
CA ALA A 145 0.76 -26.77 -1.73
C ALA A 145 1.99 -27.37 -1.00
N GLY A 146 2.80 -26.52 -0.36
CA GLY A 146 3.99 -26.90 0.38
C GLY A 146 3.73 -27.08 1.88
N ASP A 147 4.81 -27.02 2.66
CA ASP A 147 4.73 -27.08 4.11
C ASP A 147 3.89 -25.91 4.65
N SER A 148 2.87 -26.26 5.42
CA SER A 148 1.97 -25.34 6.13
C SER A 148 1.95 -25.60 7.63
N SER A 149 2.95 -26.33 8.15
CA SER A 149 3.06 -26.68 9.58
C SER A 149 3.13 -25.47 10.50
N GLY A 150 3.62 -24.32 10.00
CA GLY A 150 3.60 -23.05 10.71
C GLY A 150 2.24 -22.33 10.74
N VAL A 151 1.23 -22.84 10.03
CA VAL A 151 -0.12 -22.27 9.96
C VAL A 151 -1.07 -23.12 10.79
N GLU A 152 -1.51 -22.59 11.93
CA GLU A 152 -2.52 -23.25 12.75
C GLU A 152 -3.90 -23.11 12.11
N THR A 153 -4.24 -21.89 11.68
CA THR A 153 -5.52 -21.60 11.05
C THR A 153 -5.44 -20.31 10.23
N ILE A 154 -6.34 -20.18 9.27
CA ILE A 154 -6.59 -18.94 8.55
C ILE A 154 -8.05 -18.54 8.83
N GLU A 155 -8.28 -17.29 9.21
CA GLU A 155 -9.63 -16.77 9.46
C GLU A 155 -9.86 -15.53 8.58
N GLY A 156 -11.03 -15.42 7.97
CA GLY A 156 -11.33 -14.27 7.13
C GLY A 156 -12.62 -14.36 6.35
N PHE A 157 -12.65 -13.71 5.18
CA PHE A 157 -13.86 -13.55 4.38
C PHE A 157 -13.60 -13.82 2.91
N TRP A 158 -14.56 -14.47 2.26
CA TRP A 158 -14.60 -14.53 0.81
C TRP A 158 -14.91 -13.15 0.22
N ILE A 159 -14.19 -12.77 -0.83
CA ILE A 159 -14.51 -11.59 -1.62
C ILE A 159 -15.53 -12.00 -2.69
N ALA A 160 -16.81 -11.80 -2.41
CA ALA A 160 -17.88 -12.11 -3.37
C ALA A 160 -17.70 -11.31 -4.68
N ARG A 161 -17.89 -11.97 -5.83
CA ARG A 161 -17.71 -11.37 -7.17
C ARG A 161 -16.35 -10.68 -7.34
N PRO A 162 -15.23 -11.42 -7.32
CA PRO A 162 -13.88 -10.86 -7.45
C PRO A 162 -13.54 -10.33 -8.86
N TRP A 163 -14.55 -10.07 -9.70
CA TRP A 163 -14.45 -9.40 -11.00
C TRP A 163 -15.11 -8.01 -11.01
N THR A 164 -15.61 -7.52 -9.87
CA THR A 164 -16.19 -6.18 -9.76
C THR A 164 -15.63 -5.40 -8.58
N ALA A 165 -15.30 -4.13 -8.84
CA ALA A 165 -14.94 -3.13 -7.85
C ALA A 165 -16.15 -2.58 -7.07
N SER A 166 -17.38 -2.94 -7.46
CA SER A 166 -18.58 -2.45 -6.77
C SER A 166 -18.66 -2.98 -5.34
N GLU A 167 -18.83 -2.05 -4.40
CA GLU A 167 -19.09 -2.30 -2.99
C GLU A 167 -20.59 -2.27 -2.65
N ALA A 168 -21.44 -2.20 -3.65
CA ALA A 168 -22.89 -2.20 -3.51
C ALA A 168 -23.51 -3.54 -3.91
N CYS A 169 -24.68 -3.83 -3.32
CA CYS A 169 -25.53 -4.88 -3.83
C CYS A 169 -25.85 -4.65 -5.33
N PRO A 170 -25.89 -5.70 -6.15
CA PRO A 170 -26.29 -5.57 -7.54
C PRO A 170 -27.70 -4.99 -7.64
N ARG A 171 -27.92 -4.07 -8.58
CA ARG A 171 -29.26 -3.54 -8.87
C ARG A 171 -29.98 -4.52 -9.80
N GLY A 172 -31.23 -4.88 -9.48
CA GLY A 172 -32.11 -5.60 -10.41
C GLY A 172 -32.14 -7.12 -10.30
N ASN A 173 -32.02 -7.67 -9.10
CA ASN A 173 -32.37 -9.08 -8.84
C ASN A 173 -33.81 -9.16 -8.31
N ASP A 174 -34.80 -8.72 -9.07
CA ASP A 174 -36.10 -9.37 -8.90
C ASP A 174 -35.91 -10.79 -9.45
N PRO A 175 -36.10 -11.85 -8.65
CA PRO A 175 -36.16 -13.18 -9.23
C PRO A 175 -37.22 -13.14 -10.34
N PRO A 176 -36.97 -13.71 -11.54
CA PRO A 176 -38.07 -13.94 -12.46
C PRO A 176 -39.17 -14.70 -11.69
N ASP A 177 -40.38 -14.14 -11.67
CA ASP A 177 -41.52 -14.59 -10.87
C ASP A 177 -41.53 -16.11 -10.66
N GLY A 178 -41.46 -16.54 -9.39
CA GLY A 178 -41.83 -17.89 -8.98
C GLY A 178 -40.75 -18.96 -9.03
N THR A 179 -39.47 -18.63 -9.20
CA THR A 179 -38.40 -19.63 -8.98
C THR A 179 -37.77 -19.38 -7.62
N GLU A 180 -38.04 -20.27 -6.65
CA GLU A 180 -37.19 -20.41 -5.46
C GLU A 180 -35.76 -20.59 -5.98
N ALA A 181 -34.93 -19.56 -5.82
CA ALA A 181 -33.53 -19.64 -6.18
C ALA A 181 -32.88 -20.59 -5.18
N GLU A 182 -32.89 -21.88 -5.52
CA GLU A 182 -32.03 -22.86 -4.90
C GLU A 182 -30.62 -22.27 -4.95
N ALA A 183 -30.05 -21.99 -3.78
CA ALA A 183 -28.79 -21.28 -3.65
C ALA A 183 -27.73 -22.05 -4.45
N VAL A 184 -27.46 -21.58 -5.67
CA VAL A 184 -26.44 -22.16 -6.54
C VAL A 184 -25.15 -22.09 -5.73
N MET A 185 -24.58 -23.26 -5.50
CA MET A 185 -23.29 -23.41 -4.83
C MET A 185 -22.29 -22.38 -5.35
N PRO A 186 -21.42 -21.80 -4.51
CA PRO A 186 -20.56 -20.71 -4.91
C PRO A 186 -19.45 -21.21 -5.84
N ALA A 187 -19.74 -21.34 -7.14
CA ALA A 187 -18.80 -21.76 -8.17
C ALA A 187 -17.67 -20.74 -8.43
N ASP A 188 -17.69 -19.63 -7.68
CA ASP A 188 -17.02 -18.36 -7.98
C ASP A 188 -16.07 -17.90 -6.86
N GLN A 189 -15.96 -18.66 -5.76
CA GLN A 189 -15.04 -18.38 -4.65
C GLN A 189 -13.60 -18.64 -5.09
N SER A 190 -12.98 -17.63 -5.69
CA SER A 190 -11.59 -17.66 -6.18
C SER A 190 -10.68 -16.69 -5.43
N LEU A 191 -11.24 -15.84 -4.55
CA LEU A 191 -10.49 -14.83 -3.82
C LEU A 191 -11.00 -14.67 -2.39
N ALA A 192 -10.10 -14.82 -1.43
CA ALA A 192 -10.34 -14.52 -0.02
C ALA A 192 -9.39 -13.45 0.51
N LEU A 193 -9.87 -12.75 1.53
CA LEU A 193 -9.09 -11.93 2.44
C LEU A 193 -8.96 -12.72 3.75
N GLY A 194 -7.75 -12.98 4.24
CA GLY A 194 -7.60 -13.76 5.46
C GLY A 194 -6.35 -13.45 6.26
N GLN A 195 -6.48 -13.59 7.57
CA GLN A 195 -5.41 -13.47 8.53
C GLN A 195 -4.91 -14.87 8.90
N ILE A 196 -3.60 -15.04 8.83
CA ILE A 196 -2.93 -16.30 9.16
C ILE A 196 -2.54 -16.27 10.64
N PHE A 197 -2.91 -17.32 11.37
CA PHE A 197 -2.54 -17.52 12.76
C PHE A 197 -1.63 -18.75 12.87
N SER A 198 -0.53 -18.57 13.60
CA SER A 198 0.45 -19.61 13.94
C SER A 198 0.36 -19.95 15.44
N ALA A 199 0.96 -21.06 15.84
CA ALA A 199 1.06 -21.46 17.24
C ALA A 199 1.83 -20.42 18.10
N ASP A 200 2.76 -19.70 17.49
CA ASP A 200 3.65 -18.74 18.17
C ASP A 200 3.17 -17.29 18.09
N SER A 201 2.17 -16.99 17.24
CA SER A 201 1.58 -15.65 17.16
C SER A 201 0.66 -15.39 18.34
N GLY A 202 0.66 -14.16 18.86
CA GLY A 202 -0.35 -13.70 19.80
C GLY A 202 -1.74 -14.04 19.29
N ARG A 203 -2.62 -14.53 20.18
CA ARG A 203 -4.02 -14.83 19.83
C ARG A 203 -4.85 -13.55 19.63
N GLY A 204 -4.23 -12.38 19.76
CA GLY A 204 -4.86 -11.09 19.51
C GLY A 204 -5.44 -11.01 18.11
N GLY A 205 -6.71 -10.58 18.02
CA GLY A 205 -7.43 -10.44 16.75
C GLY A 205 -8.12 -11.70 16.23
N ARG A 206 -7.76 -12.91 16.70
CA ARG A 206 -8.44 -14.16 16.34
C ARG A 206 -9.85 -14.20 16.95
N ARG A 207 -10.86 -14.61 16.19
CA ARG A 207 -12.22 -14.84 16.71
C ARG A 207 -12.55 -16.31 16.94
N ASN A 208 -11.73 -17.24 16.46
CA ASN A 208 -11.97 -18.67 16.59
C ASN A 208 -13.33 -19.07 15.98
N GLY A 209 -13.72 -18.43 14.88
CA GLY A 209 -15.01 -18.61 14.24
C GLY A 209 -16.18 -17.91 14.94
N GLU A 210 -15.96 -17.15 16.02
CA GLU A 210 -17.04 -16.36 16.64
C GLU A 210 -17.53 -15.28 15.67
N ALA A 211 -18.83 -15.23 15.43
CA ALA A 211 -19.45 -14.26 14.53
C ALA A 211 -19.35 -12.82 15.09
N TYR A 212 -19.39 -11.86 14.17
CA TYR A 212 -19.66 -10.46 14.45
C TYR A 212 -21.18 -10.27 14.49
N GLU A 213 -21.72 -10.17 15.69
CA GLU A 213 -23.17 -10.09 15.91
C GLU A 213 -23.57 -8.78 16.55
N THR A 214 -24.68 -8.21 16.08
CA THR A 214 -25.31 -7.05 16.73
C THR A 214 -26.83 -7.18 16.68
N THR A 215 -27.48 -6.67 17.72
CA THR A 215 -28.94 -6.52 17.79
C THR A 215 -29.25 -5.07 18.14
N LEU A 216 -29.99 -4.40 17.26
CA LEU A 216 -30.34 -2.99 17.38
C LEU A 216 -31.86 -2.86 17.47
N ARG A 217 -32.33 -2.01 18.39
CA ARG A 217 -33.74 -1.61 18.39
C ARG A 217 -33.94 -0.46 17.42
N VAL A 218 -34.70 -0.67 16.35
CA VAL A 218 -34.95 0.30 15.29
C VAL A 218 -36.40 0.22 14.85
N ALA A 219 -37.08 1.37 14.75
CA ALA A 219 -38.43 1.41 14.22
C ALA A 219 -38.41 1.12 12.72
N GLN A 220 -39.37 0.33 12.22
CA GLN A 220 -39.46 -0.04 10.81
C GLN A 220 -39.45 1.17 9.86
N ALA A 221 -40.08 2.28 10.26
CA ALA A 221 -40.11 3.52 9.45
C ALA A 221 -38.72 4.18 9.29
N GLY A 222 -37.76 3.88 10.17
CA GLY A 222 -36.38 4.37 10.11
C GLY A 222 -35.40 3.34 9.56
N LEU A 223 -35.88 2.16 9.14
CA LEU A 223 -35.04 1.08 8.64
C LEU A 223 -35.21 0.96 7.11
N ASP A 224 -34.24 1.47 6.36
CA ASP A 224 -34.12 1.22 4.92
C ASP A 224 -33.06 0.15 4.66
N THR A 225 -33.49 -0.99 4.15
CA THR A 225 -32.65 -2.16 3.82
C THR A 225 -32.65 -2.47 2.33
N SER A 226 -33.11 -1.55 1.48
CA SER A 226 -33.27 -1.77 0.04
C SER A 226 -31.95 -2.05 -0.70
N GLN A 227 -30.81 -1.76 -0.07
CA GLN A 227 -29.46 -2.04 -0.59
C GLN A 227 -28.67 -3.04 0.27
N GLY A 228 -29.36 -3.81 1.12
CA GLY A 228 -28.73 -4.69 2.09
C GLY A 228 -27.85 -3.93 3.08
N PHE A 229 -26.78 -4.58 3.54
CA PHE A 229 -25.78 -4.01 4.46
C PHE A 229 -24.37 -4.14 3.87
N ARG A 230 -23.42 -3.43 4.47
CA ARG A 230 -22.00 -3.54 4.12
C ARG A 230 -21.17 -3.95 5.33
N LEU A 231 -20.26 -4.89 5.12
CA LEU A 231 -19.18 -5.19 6.05
C LEU A 231 -17.95 -4.39 5.62
N ARG A 232 -17.63 -3.31 6.35
CA ARG A 232 -16.39 -2.56 6.15
C ARG A 232 -15.25 -3.27 6.87
N ILE A 233 -14.18 -3.53 6.14
CA ILE A 233 -12.98 -4.22 6.62
C ILE A 233 -11.79 -3.33 6.31
N SER A 234 -10.93 -3.10 7.31
CA SER A 234 -9.69 -2.38 7.13
C SER A 234 -8.54 -3.06 7.85
N GLY A 235 -7.33 -2.81 7.36
CA GLY A 235 -6.13 -3.44 7.91
C GLY A 235 -4.92 -3.20 7.04
N ARG A 236 -4.00 -4.15 7.09
CA ARG A 236 -2.75 -4.13 6.32
C ARG A 236 -2.53 -5.46 5.63
N ILE A 237 -1.96 -5.40 4.45
CA ILE A 237 -1.41 -6.58 3.78
C ILE A 237 -0.17 -7.03 4.56
N SER A 238 0.05 -8.35 4.64
CA SER A 238 1.08 -8.96 5.47
C SER A 238 1.80 -10.09 4.75
N SER A 239 3.13 -10.10 4.84
CA SER A 239 3.96 -11.28 4.60
C SER A 239 4.20 -12.07 5.89
N ALA A 240 3.11 -12.57 6.50
CA ALA A 240 3.21 -13.31 7.76
C ALA A 240 3.82 -14.70 7.57
N HIS A 241 4.64 -15.14 8.53
CA HIS A 241 5.18 -16.51 8.61
C HIS A 241 5.96 -16.96 7.35
N GLY A 242 6.63 -16.03 6.67
CA GLY A 242 7.38 -16.32 5.44
C GLY A 242 6.49 -16.58 4.21
N LEU A 243 5.18 -16.36 4.32
CA LEU A 243 4.23 -16.47 3.22
C LEU A 243 4.11 -15.13 2.49
N PRO A 244 3.92 -15.14 1.16
CA PRO A 244 3.83 -13.91 0.38
C PRO A 244 2.55 -13.13 0.69
N PRO A 245 2.52 -11.81 0.41
CA PRO A 245 1.35 -10.94 0.58
C PRO A 245 0.06 -11.48 -0.07
N VAL A 246 0.22 -12.12 -1.23
CA VAL A 246 -0.86 -12.82 -1.92
C VAL A 246 -0.37 -14.20 -2.31
N SER A 247 -1.11 -15.23 -1.89
CA SER A 247 -0.81 -16.63 -2.18
C SER A 247 -1.89 -17.20 -3.09
N CYS A 248 -1.50 -17.73 -4.26
CA CYS A 248 -2.43 -18.31 -5.22
C CYS A 248 -2.08 -19.77 -5.51
N ARG A 249 -3.11 -20.62 -5.63
CA ARG A 249 -2.96 -22.05 -5.92
C ARG A 249 -3.88 -22.49 -7.05
N GLN A 250 -3.30 -23.17 -8.04
CA GLN A 250 -4.06 -23.85 -9.09
C GLN A 250 -4.65 -25.16 -8.53
N LEU A 251 -5.97 -25.21 -8.35
CA LEU A 251 -6.67 -26.41 -7.83
C LEU A 251 -7.13 -27.35 -8.95
N ASP A 252 -7.85 -26.81 -9.94
CA ASP A 252 -8.68 -27.60 -10.87
C ASP A 252 -8.22 -27.50 -12.34
N GLY A 253 -6.91 -27.69 -12.59
CA GLY A 253 -6.32 -27.62 -13.93
C GLY A 253 -6.23 -26.18 -14.50
N PRO A 254 -5.53 -25.97 -15.63
CA PRO A 254 -5.17 -24.63 -16.12
C PRO A 254 -6.35 -23.79 -16.64
N GLU A 255 -7.50 -24.41 -16.92
CA GLU A 255 -8.71 -23.73 -17.44
C GLU A 255 -9.52 -23.02 -16.34
N ARG A 256 -9.16 -23.21 -15.07
CA ARG A 256 -9.80 -22.58 -13.92
C ARG A 256 -8.93 -21.47 -13.37
N ARG A 257 -9.54 -20.42 -12.82
CA ARG A 257 -8.78 -19.39 -12.12
C ARG A 257 -8.14 -19.99 -10.85
N PRO A 258 -6.88 -19.63 -10.53
CA PRO A 258 -6.30 -19.96 -9.25
C PRO A 258 -7.15 -19.48 -8.08
N LEU A 259 -7.13 -20.25 -6.99
CA LEU A 259 -7.66 -19.83 -5.70
C LEU A 259 -6.61 -18.94 -5.01
N CYS A 260 -6.96 -17.69 -4.68
CA CYS A 260 -6.04 -16.71 -4.12
C CYS A 260 -6.46 -16.23 -2.72
N LEU A 261 -5.48 -16.10 -1.83
CA LEU A 261 -5.59 -15.53 -0.50
C LEU A 261 -4.76 -14.25 -0.43
N ILE A 262 -5.40 -13.12 -0.13
CA ILE A 262 -4.70 -11.90 0.29
C ILE A 262 -4.46 -12.03 1.79
N ASN A 263 -3.19 -12.15 2.18
CA ASN A 263 -2.78 -12.27 3.56
C ASN A 263 -2.80 -10.88 4.23
N VAL A 264 -3.51 -10.77 5.35
CA VAL A 264 -3.72 -9.50 6.04
C VAL A 264 -3.64 -9.60 7.55
N VAL A 265 -3.38 -8.46 8.17
CA VAL A 265 -3.70 -8.20 9.58
C VAL A 265 -4.88 -7.24 9.60
N LEU A 266 -5.99 -7.64 10.21
CA LEU A 266 -7.19 -6.81 10.31
C LEU A 266 -7.04 -5.81 11.45
N ASP A 267 -7.35 -4.54 11.16
CA ASP A 267 -7.36 -3.46 12.15
C ASP A 267 -8.79 -3.25 12.70
N GLU A 268 -9.79 -3.21 11.80
CA GLU A 268 -11.19 -2.99 12.16
C GLU A 268 -12.15 -3.73 11.22
N VAL A 269 -13.23 -4.25 11.80
CA VAL A 269 -14.40 -4.74 11.09
C VAL A 269 -15.62 -3.95 11.56
N ALA A 270 -16.47 -3.49 10.65
CA ALA A 270 -17.68 -2.74 10.99
C ALA A 270 -18.84 -3.11 10.07
N ILE A 271 -20.07 -3.05 10.59
CA ILE A 271 -21.30 -3.23 9.83
C ILE A 271 -21.92 -1.86 9.59
N GLU A 272 -22.28 -1.57 8.34
CA GLU A 272 -22.80 -0.28 7.90
C GLU A 272 -24.14 -0.44 7.19
N ASN A 273 -25.04 0.52 7.39
CA ASN A 273 -26.17 0.74 6.49
C ASN A 273 -25.69 1.58 5.28
N PRO A 274 -25.75 1.08 4.04
CA PRO A 274 -25.24 1.78 2.87
C PRO A 274 -26.05 3.00 2.43
N ILE A 275 -27.26 3.19 2.97
CA ILE A 275 -28.19 4.26 2.63
C ILE A 275 -28.07 5.41 3.61
N THR A 276 -28.05 5.11 4.91
CA THR A 276 -27.89 6.14 5.95
C THR A 276 -26.42 6.44 6.26
N GLU A 277 -25.50 5.57 5.82
CA GLU A 277 -24.07 5.58 6.15
C GLU A 277 -23.77 5.37 7.65
N ASP A 278 -24.78 4.94 8.42
CA ASP A 278 -24.60 4.65 9.84
C ASP A 278 -23.75 3.41 10.06
N ILE A 279 -22.80 3.52 11.00
CA ILE A 279 -22.09 2.37 11.57
C ILE A 279 -23.01 1.73 12.62
N LEU A 280 -23.49 0.52 12.31
CA LEU A 280 -24.40 -0.25 13.15
C LEU A 280 -23.67 -0.99 14.27
N ALA A 281 -22.43 -1.42 14.00
CA ALA A 281 -21.53 -2.02 14.97
C ALA A 281 -20.09 -1.96 14.43
N ALA A 282 -19.10 -1.87 15.32
CA ALA A 282 -17.68 -1.88 14.97
C ALA A 282 -16.85 -2.65 16.01
N TRP A 283 -15.82 -3.33 15.53
CA TRP A 283 -14.91 -4.12 16.34
C TRP A 283 -13.47 -3.77 15.96
N ASN A 284 -12.72 -3.25 16.95
CA ASN A 284 -11.29 -3.01 16.83
C ASN A 284 -10.52 -4.29 17.14
N LEU A 285 -9.68 -4.71 16.20
CA LEU A 285 -8.89 -5.94 16.27
C LEU A 285 -7.41 -5.65 16.55
N ALA A 286 -6.95 -4.45 16.16
CA ALA A 286 -5.65 -3.90 16.55
C ALA A 286 -5.62 -3.57 18.05
N GLY A 287 -5.22 -4.51 18.91
CA GLY A 287 -5.02 -4.22 20.33
C GLY A 287 -5.21 -5.36 21.34
N ARG A 288 -5.62 -6.56 20.92
CA ARG A 288 -5.84 -7.67 21.85
C ARG A 288 -4.56 -8.35 22.41
N ASP A 289 -3.38 -7.80 22.14
CA ASP A 289 -2.09 -8.26 22.69
C ASP A 289 -1.57 -7.39 23.87
N ALA A 290 -2.30 -6.34 24.29
CA ALA A 290 -1.82 -5.40 25.32
C ALA A 290 -2.30 -5.68 26.77
N GLU A 291 -3.26 -6.59 26.98
CA GLU A 291 -3.79 -6.93 28.31
C GLU A 291 -3.34 -8.32 28.79
N GLY A 292 -2.03 -8.52 28.84
CA GLY A 292 -1.39 -9.65 29.51
C GLY A 292 -0.10 -9.21 30.19
N HIS A 293 -0.22 -8.44 31.27
CA HIS A 293 0.85 -8.23 32.24
C HIS A 293 0.84 -9.37 33.26
#